data_AF-A0A2E5EP21-F1
#
_entry.id   AF-A0A2E5EP21-F1
#
_cell.length_a   1.000
_cell.length_b   1.000
_cell.length_c   1.000
_cell.angle_alpha   90.00
_cell.angle_beta   90.00
_cell.angle_gamma   90.00
#
_symmetry.space_group_name_H-M   'P 1'
#
loop_
_entity.id
_entity.type
_entity.pdbx_description
1 polymer ?
#
loop_
_entity_poly.entity_id
_entity_poly.type
_entity_poly.pdbx_seq_one_letter_code
_entity_poly.pdbx_strand_id
1 'polypeptide(L)'
;MKIKNIIFDWSGTLVDDLPAVWRATNEVFQKAGVPELSLDEFRKEFQLPFNSFYQRFLPDVDMEQLEIWFHGSFREKQDLVDGLPHAREFLRFCRDRHVRTFVLSTASNEHYQVQASKTGYGKYIDRPYLGVWDKRKRINAILKENDLHPDETLFIGDMEHDIDTAKHGGVRSCGVLTGYNKMHQLKAAEPDVLVEHLGELRERLQRDGMRLAKNGSRSDSEHPVPTVGAAIYNDEGKLLLIRTQKWSHKWGIPGGKIHRGETAEAAIIREVKEETNLVISGLRFIEQQDVIDPSEFYRAAHFILLNFDSRAHGLQQVLLNDEGEDWNWFEPKQALELDLNHPSRRLLEKLGED
;
A
#
# COMPACT_ATOMS: atom_id res chain seq x y z
N MET A 1 15.97 -4.03 19.12
CA MET A 1 15.54 -3.11 20.20
C MET A 1 14.05 -2.74 20.03
N LYS A 2 13.44 -2.03 20.99
CA LYS A 2 12.08 -1.48 20.83
C LYS A 2 12.15 -0.17 20.04
N ILE A 3 11.19 0.06 19.14
CA ILE A 3 11.03 1.32 18.43
C ILE A 3 10.51 2.37 19.40
N LYS A 4 11.23 3.49 19.49
CA LYS A 4 10.86 4.67 20.29
C LYS A 4 10.68 5.91 19.43
N ASN A 5 11.21 5.91 18.21
CA ASN A 5 11.17 7.03 17.29
C ASN A 5 10.70 6.55 15.92
N ILE A 6 9.84 7.32 15.27
CA ILE A 6 9.40 7.06 13.90
C ILE A 6 9.57 8.34 13.08
N ILE A 7 10.26 8.21 11.94
CA ILE A 7 10.38 9.22 10.91
C ILE A 7 9.48 8.79 9.76
N PHE A 8 8.52 9.63 9.40
CA PHE A 8 7.62 9.38 8.28
C PHE A 8 8.06 10.20 7.07
N ASP A 9 7.93 9.65 5.86
CA ASP A 9 7.60 10.50 4.72
C ASP A 9 6.18 11.06 4.88
N TRP A 10 5.88 12.10 4.11
CA TRP A 10 4.59 12.77 4.12
C TRP A 10 3.69 12.24 3.00
N SER A 11 4.04 12.55 1.76
CA SER A 11 3.41 12.09 0.51
C SER A 11 3.44 10.57 0.42
N GLY A 12 2.36 9.94 -0.05
CA GLY A 12 2.24 8.49 -0.22
C GLY A 12 2.26 7.64 1.07
N THR A 13 2.56 8.25 2.22
CA THR A 13 2.74 7.58 3.52
C THR A 13 1.72 8.02 4.57
N LEU A 14 1.53 9.34 4.74
CA LEU A 14 0.53 9.91 5.64
C LEU A 14 -0.64 10.53 4.87
N VAL A 15 -0.38 11.12 3.70
CA VAL A 15 -1.39 11.73 2.84
C VAL A 15 -1.35 11.14 1.44
N ASP A 16 -2.51 11.07 0.79
CA ASP A 16 -2.62 10.69 -0.61
C ASP A 16 -2.58 11.94 -1.48
N ASP A 17 -1.39 12.29 -1.97
CA ASP A 17 -1.20 13.41 -2.89
C ASP A 17 -0.93 12.95 -4.34
N LEU A 18 -0.90 11.64 -4.59
CA LEU A 18 -0.63 11.08 -5.91
C LEU A 18 -1.61 11.59 -6.98
N PRO A 19 -2.94 11.61 -6.77
CA PRO A 19 -3.88 12.15 -7.75
C PRO A 19 -3.62 13.63 -8.07
N ALA A 20 -3.24 14.43 -7.06
CA ALA A 20 -2.96 15.84 -7.22
C ALA A 20 -1.65 16.08 -7.98
N VAL A 21 -0.59 15.33 -7.64
CA VAL A 21 0.72 15.40 -8.31
C VAL A 21 0.59 14.95 -9.76
N TRP A 22 -0.06 13.81 -10.01
CA TRP A 22 -0.25 13.29 -11.37
C TRP A 22 -1.00 14.29 -12.26
N ARG A 23 -2.11 14.86 -11.78
CA ARG A 23 -2.87 15.90 -12.52
C ARG A 23 -2.06 17.17 -12.73
N ALA A 24 -1.25 17.59 -11.74
CA ALA A 24 -0.39 18.75 -11.90
C ALA A 24 0.70 18.50 -12.94
N THR A 25 1.33 17.31 -12.93
CA THR A 25 2.30 16.91 -13.94
C THR A 25 1.70 16.86 -15.34
N ASN A 26 0.50 16.31 -15.52
CA ASN A 26 -0.17 16.30 -16.83
C ASN A 26 -0.51 17.71 -17.32
N GLU A 27 -0.83 18.65 -16.44
CA GLU A 27 -1.02 20.05 -16.84
C GLU A 27 0.31 20.72 -17.27
N VAL A 28 1.43 20.38 -16.61
CA VAL A 28 2.77 20.79 -17.09
C VAL A 28 3.02 20.23 -18.49
N PHE A 29 2.68 18.96 -18.74
CA PHE A 29 2.86 18.30 -20.03
C PHE A 29 2.01 18.95 -21.12
N GLN A 30 0.75 19.27 -20.82
CA GLN A 30 -0.13 20.03 -21.72
C GLN A 30 0.45 21.41 -22.07
N LYS A 31 0.98 22.15 -21.07
CA LYS A 31 1.62 23.46 -21.31
C LYS A 31 2.88 23.36 -22.16
N ALA A 32 3.62 22.26 -22.03
CA ALA A 32 4.79 21.98 -22.86
C ALA A 32 4.45 21.37 -24.24
N GLY A 33 3.18 21.07 -24.51
CA GLY A 33 2.73 20.50 -25.78
C GLY A 33 3.09 19.03 -25.99
N VAL A 34 3.32 18.27 -24.91
CA VAL A 34 3.61 16.81 -24.98
C VAL A 34 2.40 15.98 -24.51
N PRO A 35 2.28 14.71 -24.94
CA PRO A 35 1.18 13.84 -24.52
C PRO A 35 1.16 13.61 -23.01
N GLU A 36 -0.04 13.54 -22.43
CA GLU A 36 -0.25 13.18 -21.02
C GLU A 36 0.18 11.75 -20.71
N LEU A 37 0.52 11.50 -19.44
CA LEU A 37 0.73 10.15 -18.93
C LEU A 37 -0.56 9.64 -18.29
N SER A 38 -0.89 8.37 -18.54
CA SER A 38 -1.81 7.63 -17.67
C SER A 38 -1.22 7.50 -16.26
N LEU A 39 -2.05 7.17 -15.27
CA LEU A 39 -1.59 7.02 -13.88
C LEU A 39 -0.55 5.88 -13.74
N ASP A 40 -0.71 4.78 -14.49
CA ASP A 40 0.22 3.66 -14.45
C ASP A 40 1.56 4.01 -15.11
N GLU A 41 1.55 4.73 -16.24
CA GLU A 41 2.77 5.27 -16.85
C GLU A 41 3.45 6.26 -15.91
N PHE A 42 2.70 7.17 -15.29
CA PHE A 42 3.24 8.11 -14.32
C PHE A 42 3.93 7.38 -13.16
N ARG A 43 3.29 6.38 -12.54
CA ARG A 43 3.90 5.60 -11.45
C ARG A 43 5.16 4.84 -11.87
N LYS A 44 5.18 4.33 -13.11
CA LYS A 44 6.35 3.62 -13.65
C LYS A 44 7.53 4.56 -13.90
N GLU A 45 7.24 5.77 -14.35
CA GLU A 45 8.26 6.70 -14.83
C GLU A 45 8.69 7.71 -13.76
N PHE A 46 7.83 8.04 -12.80
CA PHE A 46 8.12 9.00 -11.75
C PHE A 46 9.21 8.48 -10.82
N GLN A 47 10.20 9.34 -10.58
CA GLN A 47 11.32 9.05 -9.71
C GLN A 47 11.77 10.34 -9.02
N LEU A 48 12.36 10.18 -7.85
CA LEU A 48 13.14 11.23 -7.22
C LEU A 48 14.63 11.09 -7.61
N PRO A 49 15.38 12.20 -7.69
CA PRO A 49 14.91 13.58 -7.74
C PRO A 49 14.09 13.86 -9.02
N PHE A 50 13.00 14.63 -8.91
CA PHE A 50 12.08 14.85 -10.04
C PHE A 50 12.71 15.56 -11.24
N ASN A 51 13.85 16.25 -11.06
CA ASN A 51 14.55 16.91 -12.16
C ASN A 51 14.90 15.90 -13.26
N SER A 52 15.35 14.70 -12.89
CA SER A 52 15.65 13.63 -13.84
C SER A 52 14.41 13.10 -14.55
N PHE A 53 13.26 13.11 -13.86
CA PHE A 53 11.98 12.79 -14.48
C PHE A 53 11.62 13.83 -15.55
N TYR A 54 11.57 15.12 -15.19
CA TYR A 54 11.21 16.17 -16.13
C TYR A 54 12.22 16.35 -17.26
N GLN A 55 13.52 16.25 -17.01
CA GLN A 55 14.55 16.36 -18.05
C GLN A 55 14.38 15.32 -19.17
N ARG A 56 13.84 14.14 -18.86
CA ARG A 56 13.61 13.09 -19.84
C ARG A 56 12.41 13.37 -20.76
N PHE A 57 11.35 13.96 -20.22
CA PHE A 57 10.12 14.25 -20.98
C PHE A 57 10.11 15.66 -21.59
N LEU A 58 10.71 16.61 -20.89
CA LEU A 58 10.69 18.05 -21.17
C LEU A 58 12.13 18.63 -21.15
N PRO A 59 13.08 18.12 -21.97
CA PRO A 59 14.48 18.53 -21.93
C PRO A 59 14.71 20.02 -22.25
N ASP A 60 13.78 20.64 -22.98
CA ASP A 60 13.87 22.03 -23.45
C ASP A 60 13.20 23.04 -22.50
N VAL A 61 12.53 22.57 -21.44
CA VAL A 61 11.89 23.45 -20.45
C VAL A 61 12.84 23.63 -19.27
N ASP A 62 13.16 24.89 -18.95
CA ASP A 62 14.01 25.18 -17.81
C ASP A 62 13.33 24.83 -16.47
N MET A 63 14.15 24.57 -15.45
CA MET A 63 13.66 24.15 -14.13
C MET A 63 12.83 25.21 -13.43
N GLU A 64 13.12 26.50 -13.63
CA GLU A 64 12.38 27.59 -12.99
C GLU A 64 10.95 27.65 -13.54
N GLN A 65 10.81 27.47 -14.85
CA GLN A 65 9.53 27.41 -15.54
C GLN A 65 8.72 26.17 -15.13
N LEU A 66 9.38 25.02 -14.98
CA LEU A 66 8.74 23.79 -14.47
C LEU A 66 8.23 23.98 -13.05
N GLU A 67 9.03 24.58 -12.17
CA GLU A 67 8.61 24.88 -10.79
C GLU A 67 7.38 25.81 -10.80
N ILE A 68 7.38 26.87 -11.61
CA ILE A 68 6.23 27.78 -11.74
C ILE A 68 4.97 27.03 -12.20
N TRP A 69 5.07 26.25 -13.28
CA TRP A 69 3.92 25.54 -13.83
C TRP A 69 3.38 24.48 -12.87
N PHE A 70 4.27 23.68 -12.28
CA PHE A 70 3.89 22.61 -11.37
C PHE A 70 3.30 23.17 -10.08
N HIS A 71 3.98 24.10 -9.40
CA HIS A 71 3.49 24.65 -8.13
C HIS A 71 2.21 25.46 -8.31
N GLY A 72 2.07 26.20 -9.42
CA GLY A 72 0.80 26.88 -9.75
C GLY A 72 -0.35 25.87 -9.85
N SER A 73 -0.16 24.82 -10.65
CA SER A 73 -1.16 23.78 -10.87
C SER A 73 -1.46 22.96 -9.60
N PHE A 74 -0.44 22.62 -8.80
CA PHE A 74 -0.58 21.79 -7.61
C PHE A 74 -1.25 22.54 -6.45
N ARG A 75 -1.06 23.86 -6.33
CA ARG A 75 -1.80 24.69 -5.35
C ARG A 75 -3.31 24.62 -5.55
N GLU A 76 -3.76 24.69 -6.80
CA GLU A 76 -5.18 24.58 -7.16
C GLU A 76 -5.76 23.18 -6.91
N LYS A 77 -4.90 22.18 -6.74
CA LYS A 77 -5.27 20.76 -6.57
C LYS A 77 -5.08 20.25 -5.14
N GLN A 78 -4.75 21.12 -4.18
CA GLN A 78 -4.60 20.73 -2.77
C GLN A 78 -5.86 20.11 -2.17
N ASP A 79 -7.04 20.48 -2.66
CA ASP A 79 -8.31 19.92 -2.18
C ASP A 79 -8.44 18.42 -2.44
N LEU A 80 -7.71 17.88 -3.43
CA LEU A 80 -7.66 16.45 -3.74
C LEU A 80 -6.79 15.65 -2.77
N VAL A 81 -6.01 16.31 -1.92
CA VAL A 81 -5.09 15.64 -0.99
C VAL A 81 -5.79 15.35 0.32
N ASP A 82 -5.97 14.08 0.65
CA ASP A 82 -6.59 13.61 1.89
C ASP A 82 -5.62 12.77 2.72
N GLY A 83 -5.98 12.53 3.99
CA GLY A 83 -5.23 11.62 4.83
C GLY A 83 -5.42 10.18 4.37
N LEU A 84 -4.33 9.42 4.27
CA LEU A 84 -4.40 8.00 3.92
C LEU A 84 -5.16 7.20 4.98
N PRO A 85 -5.86 6.12 4.60
CA PRO A 85 -6.46 5.19 5.55
C PRO A 85 -5.47 4.75 6.63
N HIS A 86 -5.96 4.65 7.86
CA HIS A 86 -5.20 4.28 9.07
C HIS A 86 -4.10 5.26 9.53
N ALA A 87 -3.75 6.30 8.76
CA ALA A 87 -2.69 7.23 9.15
C ALA A 87 -3.01 7.96 10.46
N ARG A 88 -4.26 8.40 10.63
CA ARG A 88 -4.73 9.04 11.87
C ARG A 88 -4.63 8.10 13.08
N GLU A 89 -5.10 6.87 12.92
CA GLU A 89 -5.09 5.84 13.95
C GLU A 89 -3.66 5.46 14.33
N PHE A 90 -2.76 5.38 13.35
CA PHE A 90 -1.34 5.10 13.57
C PHE A 90 -0.64 6.22 14.34
N LEU A 91 -0.89 7.48 13.96
CA LEU A 91 -0.35 8.65 14.67
C LEU A 91 -0.84 8.72 16.12
N ARG A 92 -2.13 8.42 16.37
CA ARG A 92 -2.68 8.30 17.73
C ARG A 92 -2.02 7.16 18.50
N PHE A 93 -1.88 5.98 17.89
CA PHE A 93 -1.21 4.83 18.47
C PHE A 93 0.24 5.16 18.91
N CYS A 94 0.97 5.95 18.11
CA CYS A 94 2.30 6.42 18.46
C CYS A 94 2.27 7.30 19.72
N ARG A 95 1.33 8.24 19.80
CA ARG A 95 1.17 9.11 20.98
C ARG A 95 0.80 8.36 22.24
N ASP A 96 -0.14 7.44 22.16
CA ASP A 96 -0.57 6.62 23.30
C ASP A 96 0.58 5.76 23.87
N ARG A 97 1.62 5.51 23.06
CA ARG A 97 2.82 4.75 23.44
C ARG A 97 4.06 5.61 23.67
N HIS A 98 3.90 6.93 23.68
CA HIS A 98 5.00 7.90 23.83
C HIS A 98 6.14 7.69 22.81
N VAL A 99 5.79 7.27 21.59
CA VAL A 99 6.72 7.21 20.46
C VAL A 99 6.89 8.62 19.90
N ARG A 100 8.14 9.03 19.71
CA ARG A 100 8.47 10.33 19.10
C ARG A 100 8.29 10.26 17.59
N THR A 101 7.71 11.28 16.99
CA THR A 101 7.27 11.26 15.59
C THR A 101 7.84 12.45 14.84
N PHE A 102 8.48 12.17 13.71
CA PHE A 102 9.13 13.17 12.87
C PHE A 102 8.63 13.02 11.43
N VAL A 103 8.68 14.11 10.66
CA VAL A 103 8.48 14.04 9.21
C VAL A 103 9.78 14.39 8.53
N LEU A 104 10.21 13.62 7.53
CA LEU A 104 11.31 13.96 6.63
C LEU A 104 10.83 13.82 5.19
N SER A 105 10.52 14.95 4.56
CA SER A 105 9.88 14.96 3.24
C SER A 105 10.47 16.01 2.30
N THR A 106 10.32 15.76 1.00
CA THR A 106 10.55 16.72 -0.08
C THR A 106 9.42 17.73 -0.21
N ALA A 107 8.25 17.46 0.40
CA ALA A 107 7.09 18.35 0.37
C ALA A 107 7.45 19.78 0.81
N SER A 108 6.91 20.78 0.10
CA SER A 108 7.13 22.19 0.43
C SER A 108 6.45 22.56 1.75
N ASN A 109 6.96 23.59 2.43
CA ASN A 109 6.33 24.10 3.65
C ASN A 109 4.88 24.54 3.39
N GLU A 110 4.61 25.20 2.26
CA GLU A 110 3.26 25.65 1.89
C GLU A 110 2.28 24.48 1.79
N HIS A 111 2.62 23.45 0.99
CA HIS A 111 1.76 22.29 0.78
C HIS A 111 1.52 21.53 2.08
N TYR A 112 2.60 21.31 2.85
CA TYR A 112 2.52 20.64 4.15
C TYR A 112 1.55 21.37 5.08
N GLN A 113 1.61 22.70 5.18
CA GLN A 113 0.74 23.45 6.11
C GLN A 113 -0.74 23.31 5.74
N VAL A 114 -1.07 23.38 4.45
CA VAL A 114 -2.45 23.18 3.97
C VAL A 114 -2.94 21.78 4.33
N GLN A 115 -2.15 20.76 3.99
CA GLN A 115 -2.51 19.36 4.18
C GLN A 115 -2.55 18.97 5.66
N ALA A 116 -1.57 19.41 6.46
CA ALA A 116 -1.53 19.16 7.91
C ALA A 116 -2.68 19.84 8.65
N SER A 117 -3.12 21.02 8.18
CA SER A 117 -4.31 21.71 8.70
C SER A 117 -5.59 20.96 8.36
N LYS A 118 -5.76 20.54 7.09
CA LYS A 118 -6.92 19.77 6.62
C LYS A 118 -7.06 18.44 7.36
N THR A 119 -5.97 17.69 7.48
CA THR A 119 -5.94 16.36 8.12
C THR A 119 -5.91 16.42 9.65
N GLY A 120 -5.43 17.52 10.21
CA GLY A 120 -5.16 17.67 11.64
C GLY A 120 -3.97 16.84 12.13
N TYR A 121 -3.08 16.39 11.25
CA TYR A 121 -1.95 15.52 11.60
C TYR A 121 -0.78 16.26 12.25
N GLY A 122 -0.64 17.56 12.01
CA GLY A 122 0.47 18.36 12.54
C GLY A 122 0.62 18.26 14.07
N LYS A 123 -0.49 18.18 14.82
CA LYS A 123 -0.46 18.02 16.29
C LYS A 123 0.14 16.71 16.77
N TYR A 124 0.23 15.71 15.89
CA TYR A 124 0.83 14.42 16.20
C TYR A 124 2.30 14.34 15.79
N ILE A 125 2.87 15.35 15.13
CA ILE A 125 4.28 15.37 14.69
C ILE A 125 5.09 16.24 15.65
N ASP A 126 6.14 15.67 16.27
CA ASP A 126 7.03 16.44 17.16
C ASP A 126 7.83 17.48 16.39
N ARG A 127 8.32 17.12 15.20
CA ARG A 127 9.06 18.06 14.36
C ARG A 127 9.03 17.67 12.87
N PRO A 128 8.58 18.56 11.98
CA PRO A 128 8.67 18.36 10.54
C PRO A 128 9.98 18.90 9.95
N TYR A 129 10.56 18.15 9.02
CA TYR A 129 11.70 18.52 8.19
C TYR A 129 11.27 18.47 6.72
N LEU A 130 11.01 19.65 6.15
CA LEU A 130 10.32 19.85 4.87
C LEU A 130 11.25 20.50 3.84
N GLY A 131 10.91 20.36 2.55
CA GLY A 131 11.73 20.87 1.44
C GLY A 131 13.10 20.21 1.36
N VAL A 132 13.25 18.98 1.87
CA VAL A 132 14.53 18.27 1.89
C VAL A 132 14.68 17.42 0.63
N TRP A 133 15.36 17.99 -0.37
CA TRP A 133 15.60 17.37 -1.67
C TRP A 133 16.31 16.01 -1.61
N ASP A 134 17.36 15.91 -0.78
CA ASP A 134 18.09 14.66 -0.55
C ASP A 134 18.03 14.32 0.94
N LYS A 135 17.07 13.48 1.30
CA LYS A 135 16.80 13.08 2.68
C LYS A 135 18.02 12.40 3.34
N ARG A 136 18.89 11.74 2.56
CA ARG A 136 20.13 11.10 3.05
C ARG A 136 21.09 12.12 3.66
N LYS A 137 21.14 13.35 3.12
CA LYS A 137 21.97 14.43 3.68
C LYS A 137 21.44 14.96 5.01
N ARG A 138 20.17 14.71 5.34
CA ARG A 138 19.50 15.27 6.54
C ARG A 138 19.30 14.26 7.65
N ILE A 139 19.09 12.98 7.35
CA ILE A 139 18.72 11.96 8.35
C ILE A 139 19.72 11.89 9.52
N ASN A 140 21.02 11.82 9.27
CA ASN A 140 22.04 11.74 10.33
C ASN A 140 22.03 12.98 11.25
N ALA A 141 21.77 14.17 10.69
CA ALA A 141 21.65 15.38 11.47
C ALA A 141 20.35 15.38 12.30
N ILE A 142 19.24 14.86 11.78
CA ILE A 142 17.99 14.68 12.54
C ILE A 142 18.20 13.73 13.73
N LEU A 143 18.88 12.61 13.51
CA LEU A 143 19.19 11.66 14.59
C LEU A 143 20.00 12.35 15.70
N LYS A 144 21.05 13.10 15.33
CA LYS A 144 21.89 13.82 16.28
C LYS A 144 21.15 14.97 16.99
N GLU A 145 20.41 15.79 16.25
CA GLU A 145 19.70 16.96 16.78
C GLU A 145 18.63 16.60 17.80
N ASN A 146 18.03 15.42 17.67
CA ASN A 146 16.93 14.99 18.53
C ASN A 146 17.31 13.86 19.49
N ASP A 147 18.58 13.47 19.54
CA ASP A 147 19.09 12.36 20.36
C ASP A 147 18.35 11.04 20.08
N LEU A 148 18.30 10.65 18.81
CA LEU A 148 17.64 9.43 18.35
C LEU A 148 18.67 8.33 18.14
N HIS A 149 18.50 7.21 18.83
CA HIS A 149 19.33 6.03 18.60
C HIS A 149 18.89 5.30 17.32
N PRO A 150 19.80 4.95 16.38
CA PRO A 150 19.41 4.32 15.12
C PRO A 150 18.63 3.01 15.29
N ASP A 151 19.07 2.12 16.19
CA ASP A 151 18.38 0.85 16.47
C ASP A 151 16.96 0.99 17.05
N GLU A 152 16.63 2.15 17.60
CA GLU A 152 15.32 2.46 18.18
C GLU A 152 14.47 3.34 17.25
N THR A 153 14.96 3.61 16.03
CA THR A 153 14.34 4.49 15.06
C THR A 153 13.89 3.71 13.83
N LEU A 154 12.65 3.98 13.39
CA LEU A 154 12.06 3.45 12.18
C LEU A 154 11.82 4.58 11.19
N PHE A 155 12.21 4.40 9.94
CA PHE A 155 11.78 5.25 8.83
C PHE A 155 10.65 4.55 8.08
N ILE A 156 9.56 5.25 7.81
CA ILE A 156 8.41 4.74 7.05
C ILE A 156 8.24 5.59 5.79
N GLY A 157 8.17 4.96 4.63
CA GLY A 157 7.97 5.62 3.35
C GLY A 157 7.40 4.68 2.29
N ASP A 158 6.86 5.24 1.23
CA ASP A 158 6.27 4.50 0.11
C ASP A 158 7.19 4.42 -1.12
N MET A 159 8.35 5.08 -1.09
CA MET A 159 9.30 5.06 -2.20
C MET A 159 10.62 4.35 -1.88
N GLU A 160 11.29 3.85 -2.91
CA GLU A 160 12.65 3.27 -2.83
C GLU A 160 13.63 4.25 -2.16
N HIS A 161 13.47 5.55 -2.43
CA HIS A 161 14.26 6.63 -1.83
C HIS A 161 14.17 6.68 -0.30
N ASP A 162 13.03 6.33 0.28
CA ASP A 162 12.85 6.30 1.73
C ASP A 162 13.60 5.13 2.35
N ILE A 163 13.58 3.98 1.67
CA ILE A 163 14.33 2.80 2.09
C ILE A 163 15.83 3.06 2.02
N ASP A 164 16.31 3.70 0.95
CA ASP A 164 17.70 4.13 0.83
C ASP A 164 18.09 5.17 1.89
N THR A 165 17.18 6.09 2.20
CA THR A 165 17.37 7.09 3.27
C THR A 165 17.53 6.42 4.62
N ALA A 166 16.67 5.45 4.93
CA ALA A 166 16.74 4.68 6.15
C ALA A 166 18.06 3.92 6.28
N LYS A 167 18.47 3.21 5.22
CA LYS A 167 19.77 2.51 5.15
C LYS A 167 20.94 3.47 5.36
N HIS A 168 20.90 4.64 4.73
CA HIS A 168 21.95 5.66 4.89
C HIS A 168 22.03 6.20 6.32
N GLY A 169 20.89 6.34 7.01
CA GLY A 169 20.85 6.73 8.42
C GLY A 169 21.17 5.59 9.39
N GLY A 170 21.33 4.36 8.91
CA GLY A 170 21.49 3.17 9.75
C GLY A 170 20.27 2.86 10.61
N VAL A 171 19.09 3.37 10.24
CA VAL A 171 17.82 3.12 10.96
C VAL A 171 17.05 2.00 10.29
N ARG A 172 16.05 1.46 10.99
CA ARG A 172 15.17 0.45 10.38
C ARG A 172 14.28 1.07 9.31
N SER A 173 13.97 0.33 8.25
CA SER A 173 13.11 0.78 7.16
C SER A 173 11.79 0.01 7.09
N CYS A 174 10.70 0.73 6.82
CA CYS A 174 9.40 0.15 6.53
C CYS A 174 8.85 0.73 5.23
N GLY A 175 8.67 -0.11 4.23
CA GLY A 175 7.92 0.21 3.02
C GLY A 175 6.41 0.10 3.27
N VAL A 176 5.62 1.06 2.78
CA VAL A 176 4.15 0.97 2.70
C VAL A 176 3.71 0.97 1.23
N LEU A 177 2.65 0.24 0.89
CA LEU A 177 2.15 0.14 -0.50
C LEU A 177 1.13 1.21 -0.88
N THR A 178 0.92 2.20 -0.01
CA THR A 178 -0.12 3.23 -0.16
C THR A 178 0.18 4.33 -1.19
N GLY A 179 1.40 4.39 -1.75
CA GLY A 179 1.87 5.56 -2.49
C GLY A 179 2.27 5.33 -3.95
N TYR A 180 3.47 5.82 -4.28
CA TYR A 180 3.99 5.97 -5.64
C TYR A 180 4.63 4.69 -6.16
N ASN A 181 5.60 4.13 -5.43
CA ASN A 181 6.29 2.93 -5.89
C ASN A 181 5.40 1.69 -5.71
N LYS A 182 5.47 0.82 -6.72
CA LYS A 182 4.81 -0.48 -6.67
C LYS A 182 5.59 -1.45 -5.80
N MET A 183 4.91 -2.50 -5.39
CA MET A 183 5.46 -3.56 -4.55
C MET A 183 6.80 -4.14 -5.04
N HIS A 184 6.96 -4.38 -6.34
CA HIS A 184 8.21 -4.93 -6.88
C HIS A 184 9.39 -3.96 -6.76
N GLN A 185 9.15 -2.65 -6.91
CA GLN A 185 10.14 -1.59 -6.72
C GLN A 185 10.59 -1.53 -5.26
N LEU A 186 9.62 -1.48 -4.33
CA LEU A 186 9.93 -1.49 -2.90
C LEU A 186 10.63 -2.78 -2.46
N LYS A 187 10.25 -3.96 -2.97
CA LYS A 187 10.96 -5.21 -2.71
C LYS A 187 12.41 -5.15 -3.18
N ALA A 188 12.68 -4.58 -4.35
CA ALA A 188 14.03 -4.44 -4.89
C ALA A 188 14.92 -3.54 -4.03
N ALA A 189 14.33 -2.55 -3.36
CA ALA A 189 15.02 -1.72 -2.38
C ALA A 189 15.30 -2.42 -1.04
N GLU A 190 14.87 -3.67 -0.83
CA GLU A 190 15.12 -4.50 0.36
C GLU A 190 14.82 -3.79 1.71
N PRO A 191 13.55 -3.44 1.99
CA PRO A 191 13.18 -2.85 3.28
C PRO A 191 13.21 -3.90 4.41
N ASP A 192 13.51 -3.46 5.64
CA ASP A 192 13.48 -4.35 6.82
C ASP A 192 12.05 -4.86 7.07
N VAL A 193 11.03 -4.06 6.73
CA VAL A 193 9.61 -4.42 6.84
C VAL A 193 8.87 -3.91 5.59
N LEU A 194 7.95 -4.71 5.06
CA LEU A 194 7.02 -4.28 4.02
C LEU A 194 5.59 -4.60 4.49
N VAL A 195 4.72 -3.59 4.44
CA VAL A 195 3.31 -3.70 4.79
C VAL A 195 2.46 -3.03 3.71
N GLU A 196 1.19 -3.40 3.63
CA GLU A 196 0.27 -2.76 2.69
C GLU A 196 -0.06 -1.33 3.11
N HIS A 197 -0.39 -1.15 4.39
CA HIS A 197 -0.78 0.13 4.97
C HIS A 197 -0.35 0.23 6.44
N LEU A 198 -0.45 1.43 7.01
CA LEU A 198 -0.07 1.69 8.40
C LEU A 198 -0.90 0.88 9.43
N GLY A 199 -2.12 0.48 9.08
CA GLY A 199 -2.96 -0.39 9.90
C GLY A 199 -2.30 -1.75 10.18
N GLU A 200 -1.76 -2.40 9.15
CA GLU A 200 -1.01 -3.65 9.29
C GLU A 200 0.25 -3.46 10.16
N LEU A 201 1.01 -2.38 9.93
CA LEU A 201 2.20 -2.09 10.73
C LEU A 201 1.86 -1.87 12.21
N ARG A 202 0.75 -1.18 12.50
CA ARG A 202 0.26 -0.97 13.87
C ARG A 202 0.03 -2.30 14.58
N GLU A 203 -0.65 -3.22 13.91
CA GLU A 203 -1.00 -4.53 14.47
C GLU A 203 0.25 -5.36 14.77
N ARG A 204 1.22 -5.37 13.84
CA ARG A 204 2.52 -6.03 14.04
C ARG A 204 3.27 -5.41 15.23
N LEU A 205 3.41 -4.09 15.26
CA LEU A 205 4.08 -3.39 16.37
C LEU A 205 3.38 -3.64 17.72
N GLN A 206 2.04 -3.70 17.73
CA GLN A 206 1.27 -3.99 18.92
C GLN A 206 1.51 -5.43 19.40
N ARG A 207 1.45 -6.42 18.50
CA ARG A 207 1.69 -7.83 18.78
C ARG A 207 3.10 -8.06 19.35
N ASP A 208 4.10 -7.42 18.75
CA ASP A 208 5.51 -7.71 19.01
C ASP A 208 6.13 -6.78 20.09
N GLY A 209 5.27 -5.99 20.77
CA GLY A 209 5.68 -5.11 21.85
C GLY A 209 6.65 -4.01 21.40
N MET A 210 6.33 -3.38 20.26
CA MET A 210 7.12 -2.35 19.57
C MET A 210 8.47 -2.83 19.04
N ARG A 211 8.63 -4.13 18.78
CA ARG A 211 9.84 -4.67 18.13
C ARG A 211 9.51 -5.05 16.70
N LEU A 212 10.47 -4.85 15.79
CA LEU A 212 10.41 -5.31 14.40
C LEU A 212 11.52 -6.32 14.16
N ALA A 213 11.16 -7.51 13.68
CA ALA A 213 12.12 -8.45 13.10
C ALA A 213 12.49 -7.98 11.68
N LYS A 214 13.69 -8.32 11.20
CA LYS A 214 14.08 -8.06 9.81
C LYS A 214 13.34 -9.04 8.89
N ASN A 215 12.83 -8.56 7.76
CA ASN A 215 12.42 -9.40 6.64
C ASN A 215 13.55 -10.39 6.32
N GLY A 216 13.27 -11.70 6.42
CA GLY A 216 14.25 -12.77 6.20
C GLY A 216 14.59 -13.62 7.43
N SER A 217 14.27 -13.18 8.65
CA SER A 217 13.99 -14.18 9.69
C SER A 217 12.63 -14.78 9.33
N ARG A 218 12.61 -16.05 8.87
CA ARG A 218 11.44 -16.91 8.60
C ARG A 218 10.12 -16.24 8.97
N SER A 219 9.23 -16.04 7.99
CA SER A 219 7.77 -15.81 8.12
C SER A 219 7.33 -15.43 9.53
N ASP A 220 6.67 -14.27 9.70
CA ASP A 220 6.03 -13.78 10.94
C ASP A 220 5.21 -14.83 11.74
N SER A 221 4.97 -16.01 11.16
CA SER A 221 4.60 -17.25 11.84
C SER A 221 5.62 -18.36 11.52
N GLU A 222 6.18 -19.03 12.54
CA GLU A 222 6.98 -20.26 12.38
C GLU A 222 6.18 -21.38 11.68
N HIS A 223 4.86 -21.21 11.59
CA HIS A 223 3.91 -22.15 11.03
C HIS A 223 3.14 -21.58 9.82
N PRO A 224 2.60 -22.42 8.94
CA PRO A 224 1.69 -21.98 7.89
C PRO A 224 0.48 -21.23 8.48
N VAL A 225 -0.03 -20.24 7.75
CA VAL A 225 -1.20 -19.44 8.13
C VAL A 225 -2.45 -20.02 7.45
N PRO A 226 -3.48 -20.42 8.20
CA PRO A 226 -4.73 -20.90 7.60
C PRO A 226 -5.52 -19.73 6.99
N THR A 227 -5.94 -19.89 5.73
CA THR A 227 -6.72 -18.91 4.97
C THR A 227 -7.89 -19.57 4.25
N VAL A 228 -8.84 -18.74 3.79
CA VAL A 228 -10.00 -19.15 3.01
C VAL A 228 -10.14 -18.30 1.75
N GLY A 229 -10.72 -18.88 0.70
CA GLY A 229 -11.09 -18.16 -0.54
C GLY A 229 -12.38 -18.72 -1.13
N ALA A 230 -13.13 -17.90 -1.87
CA ALA A 230 -14.40 -18.32 -2.47
C ALA A 230 -14.56 -17.92 -3.95
N ALA A 231 -14.86 -18.91 -4.79
CA ALA A 231 -15.45 -18.67 -6.11
C ALA A 231 -16.95 -18.35 -5.96
N ILE A 232 -17.30 -17.06 -6.02
CA ILE A 232 -18.66 -16.56 -5.79
C ILE A 232 -19.35 -16.35 -7.14
N TYR A 233 -20.52 -16.96 -7.32
CA TYR A 233 -21.32 -16.79 -8.54
C TYR A 233 -22.60 -15.99 -8.27
N ASN A 234 -22.96 -15.08 -9.18
CA ASN A 234 -24.24 -14.38 -9.15
C ASN A 234 -25.37 -15.23 -9.78
N ASP A 235 -26.59 -14.69 -9.79
CA ASP A 235 -27.77 -15.35 -10.37
C ASP A 235 -27.67 -15.57 -11.90
N GLU A 236 -26.77 -14.87 -12.59
CA GLU A 236 -26.47 -15.06 -14.01
C GLU A 236 -25.40 -16.15 -14.26
N GLY A 237 -24.81 -16.72 -13.19
CA GLY A 237 -23.72 -17.70 -13.29
C GLY A 237 -22.36 -17.08 -13.57
N LYS A 238 -22.21 -15.75 -13.46
CA LYS A 238 -20.92 -15.06 -13.57
C LYS A 238 -20.17 -15.11 -12.24
N LEU A 239 -18.85 -15.19 -12.34
CA LEU A 239 -17.91 -15.26 -11.23
C LEU A 239 -17.44 -13.86 -10.81
N LEU A 240 -17.45 -13.58 -9.51
CA LEU A 240 -16.81 -12.38 -8.96
C LEU A 240 -15.30 -12.57 -8.89
N LEU A 241 -14.56 -11.60 -9.43
CA LEU A 241 -13.14 -11.43 -9.16
C LEU A 241 -12.86 -10.03 -8.65
N ILE A 242 -11.86 -9.93 -7.80
CA ILE A 242 -11.33 -8.67 -7.27
C ILE A 242 -9.86 -8.52 -7.67
N ARG A 243 -9.42 -7.27 -7.87
CA ARG A 243 -8.01 -6.93 -8.10
C ARG A 243 -7.45 -6.27 -6.84
N THR A 244 -6.31 -6.74 -6.34
CA THR A 244 -5.74 -6.26 -5.07
C THR A 244 -4.24 -6.02 -5.17
N GLN A 245 -3.73 -5.09 -4.36
CA GLN A 245 -2.29 -4.85 -4.25
C GLN A 245 -1.56 -6.01 -3.58
N LYS A 246 -2.25 -6.73 -2.66
CA LYS A 246 -1.70 -7.87 -1.93
C LYS A 246 -1.11 -8.93 -2.86
N TRP A 247 -1.76 -9.10 -4.02
CA TRP A 247 -1.45 -10.09 -5.05
C TRP A 247 -0.84 -9.44 -6.32
N SER A 248 -0.06 -8.37 -6.17
CA SER A 248 0.61 -7.69 -7.29
C SER A 248 -0.33 -7.11 -8.34
N HIS A 249 -1.49 -6.57 -7.94
CA HIS A 249 -2.52 -6.07 -8.86
C HIS A 249 -3.11 -7.15 -9.78
N LYS A 250 -2.98 -8.43 -9.41
CA LYS A 250 -3.62 -9.53 -10.13
C LYS A 250 -5.07 -9.69 -9.71
N TRP A 251 -5.86 -10.25 -10.62
CA TRP A 251 -7.22 -10.68 -10.34
C TRP A 251 -7.20 -11.94 -9.46
N GLY A 252 -8.16 -12.05 -8.56
CA GLY A 252 -8.29 -13.21 -7.68
C GLY A 252 -9.67 -13.31 -7.06
N ILE A 253 -9.89 -14.44 -6.39
CA ILE A 253 -11.08 -14.64 -5.56
C ILE A 253 -10.93 -13.88 -4.23
N PRO A 254 -12.03 -13.36 -3.66
CA PRO A 254 -12.02 -12.77 -2.33
C PRO A 254 -11.76 -13.83 -1.25
N GLY A 255 -11.16 -13.40 -0.14
CA GLY A 255 -10.81 -14.28 0.95
C GLY A 255 -9.71 -13.74 1.87
N GLY A 256 -9.53 -14.40 3.01
CA GLY A 256 -8.61 -13.91 4.03
C GLY A 256 -8.26 -14.95 5.07
N LYS A 257 -7.86 -14.47 6.26
CA LYS A 257 -7.29 -15.33 7.31
C LYS A 257 -8.40 -15.90 8.19
N ILE A 258 -8.18 -17.11 8.70
CA ILE A 258 -9.05 -17.69 9.72
C ILE A 258 -8.63 -17.16 11.08
N HIS A 259 -9.56 -16.53 11.82
CA HIS A 259 -9.28 -16.08 13.17
C HIS A 259 -9.33 -17.23 14.19
N ARG A 260 -8.58 -17.09 15.28
CA ARG A 260 -8.57 -18.09 16.35
C ARG A 260 -9.98 -18.22 16.95
N GLY A 261 -10.54 -19.43 16.93
CA GLY A 261 -11.88 -19.72 17.43
C GLY A 261 -13.00 -19.59 16.38
N GLU A 262 -12.64 -19.31 15.13
CA GLU A 262 -13.56 -19.22 13.99
C GLU A 262 -13.48 -20.50 13.13
N THR A 263 -14.59 -20.91 12.52
CA THR A 263 -14.59 -21.99 11.50
C THR A 263 -14.21 -21.43 10.13
N ALA A 264 -13.71 -22.28 9.22
CA ALA A 264 -13.40 -21.84 7.86
C ALA A 264 -14.62 -21.24 7.13
N GLU A 265 -15.80 -21.83 7.32
CA GLU A 265 -17.06 -21.33 6.76
C GLU A 265 -17.45 -19.95 7.33
N ALA A 266 -17.30 -19.75 8.64
CA ALA A 266 -17.57 -18.45 9.25
C ALA A 266 -16.57 -17.39 8.77
N ALA A 267 -15.29 -17.77 8.65
CA ALA A 267 -14.24 -16.90 8.14
C ALA A 267 -14.56 -16.43 6.71
N ILE A 268 -14.91 -17.33 5.79
CA ILE A 268 -15.15 -16.91 4.40
C ILE A 268 -16.40 -16.05 4.26
N ILE A 269 -17.44 -16.28 5.07
CA ILE A 269 -18.63 -15.41 5.10
C ILE A 269 -18.24 -14.01 5.58
N ARG A 270 -17.41 -13.91 6.64
CA ARG A 270 -16.92 -12.64 7.18
C ARG A 270 -16.04 -11.91 6.16
N GLU A 271 -15.01 -12.57 5.64
CA GLU A 271 -14.04 -11.98 4.70
C GLU A 271 -14.75 -11.48 3.44
N VAL A 272 -15.65 -12.26 2.86
CA VAL A 272 -16.43 -11.81 1.68
C VAL A 272 -17.31 -10.61 2.02
N LYS A 273 -17.92 -10.58 3.21
CA LYS A 273 -18.71 -9.43 3.64
C LYS A 273 -17.84 -8.19 3.86
N GLU A 274 -16.63 -8.35 4.43
CA GLU A 274 -15.69 -7.27 4.69
C GLU A 274 -15.08 -6.71 3.38
N GLU A 275 -14.69 -7.57 2.45
CA GLU A 275 -14.03 -7.18 1.19
C GLU A 275 -14.98 -6.69 0.11
N THR A 276 -16.23 -7.17 0.09
CA THR A 276 -17.15 -6.95 -1.05
C THR A 276 -18.55 -6.47 -0.65
N ASN A 277 -18.86 -6.44 0.65
CA ASN A 277 -20.20 -6.20 1.19
C ASN A 277 -21.28 -7.24 0.79
N LEU A 278 -20.89 -8.35 0.12
CA LEU A 278 -21.83 -9.39 -0.29
C LEU A 278 -22.21 -10.33 0.87
N VAL A 279 -23.44 -10.84 0.79
CA VAL A 279 -23.91 -11.98 1.59
C VAL A 279 -23.95 -13.19 0.66
N ILE A 280 -23.23 -14.25 1.05
CA ILE A 280 -23.11 -15.48 0.28
C ILE A 280 -23.80 -16.66 0.97
N SER A 281 -24.21 -17.64 0.18
CA SER A 281 -24.82 -18.89 0.63
C SER A 281 -24.39 -20.07 -0.23
N GLY A 282 -24.78 -21.29 0.17
CA GLY A 282 -24.50 -22.51 -0.60
C GLY A 282 -23.01 -22.84 -0.64
N LEU A 283 -22.28 -22.57 0.46
CA LEU A 283 -20.87 -22.90 0.57
C LEU A 283 -20.65 -24.40 0.35
N ARG A 284 -19.77 -24.74 -0.57
CA ARG A 284 -19.26 -26.10 -0.73
C ARG A 284 -17.73 -26.04 -0.81
N PHE A 285 -17.09 -26.88 0.01
CA PHE A 285 -15.65 -27.01 0.02
C PHE A 285 -15.18 -27.70 -1.26
N ILE A 286 -14.16 -27.14 -1.92
CA ILE A 286 -13.62 -27.63 -3.18
C ILE A 286 -12.26 -28.30 -2.95
N GLU A 287 -11.32 -27.58 -2.34
CA GLU A 287 -9.99 -28.10 -2.10
C GLU A 287 -9.19 -27.33 -1.06
N GLN A 288 -8.07 -27.93 -0.64
CA GLN A 288 -7.01 -27.26 0.07
C GLN A 288 -5.81 -27.07 -0.87
N GLN A 289 -5.19 -25.89 -0.82
CA GLN A 289 -3.95 -25.58 -1.51
C GLN A 289 -2.86 -25.18 -0.51
N ASP A 290 -1.64 -25.69 -0.70
CA ASP A 290 -0.43 -25.18 -0.06
C ASP A 290 0.15 -24.08 -0.93
N VAL A 291 0.05 -22.84 -0.48
CA VAL A 291 0.58 -21.67 -1.19
C VAL A 291 1.85 -21.24 -0.49
N ILE A 292 3.00 -21.68 -1.00
CA ILE A 292 4.31 -21.50 -0.37
C ILE A 292 5.10 -20.44 -1.14
N ASP A 293 5.50 -19.39 -0.42
CA ASP A 293 6.25 -18.23 -0.91
C ASP A 293 5.80 -17.74 -2.30
N PRO A 294 4.49 -17.46 -2.48
CA PRO A 294 3.97 -17.00 -3.75
C PRO A 294 4.65 -15.70 -4.16
N SER A 295 5.25 -15.68 -5.34
CA SER A 295 5.99 -14.51 -5.86
C SER A 295 5.08 -13.30 -6.03
N GLU A 296 3.80 -13.55 -6.32
CA GLU A 296 2.79 -12.52 -6.54
C GLU A 296 2.27 -11.92 -5.25
N PHE A 297 2.50 -12.56 -4.10
CA PHE A 297 2.09 -12.02 -2.81
C PHE A 297 3.14 -11.03 -2.30
N TYR A 298 2.69 -10.01 -1.58
CA TYR A 298 3.58 -8.91 -1.19
C TYR A 298 4.71 -9.25 -0.23
N ARG A 299 4.69 -10.43 0.39
CA ARG A 299 5.76 -10.92 1.25
C ARG A 299 5.92 -12.43 1.13
N ALA A 300 7.03 -12.96 1.62
CA ALA A 300 7.18 -14.40 1.85
C ALA A 300 6.09 -14.88 2.83
N ALA A 301 5.41 -15.96 2.49
CA ALA A 301 4.26 -16.47 3.23
C ALA A 301 4.00 -17.93 2.87
N HIS A 302 3.54 -18.71 3.85
CA HIS A 302 3.02 -20.06 3.62
C HIS A 302 1.56 -20.08 4.07
N PHE A 303 0.64 -20.24 3.12
CA PHE A 303 -0.78 -20.38 3.40
C PHE A 303 -1.27 -21.82 3.24
N ILE A 304 -2.11 -22.25 4.18
CA ILE A 304 -3.01 -23.40 3.99
C ILE A 304 -4.35 -22.80 3.58
N LEU A 305 -4.59 -22.74 2.27
CA LEU A 305 -5.77 -22.09 1.69
C LEU A 305 -6.89 -23.10 1.48
N LEU A 306 -8.01 -22.90 2.18
CA LEU A 306 -9.23 -23.69 2.01
C LEU A 306 -10.18 -22.97 1.05
N ASN A 307 -10.41 -23.56 -0.12
CA ASN A 307 -11.22 -22.96 -1.17
C ASN A 307 -12.64 -23.51 -1.20
N PHE A 308 -13.59 -22.60 -1.41
CA PHE A 308 -15.02 -22.89 -1.50
C PHE A 308 -15.59 -22.38 -2.82
N ASP A 309 -16.71 -22.94 -3.26
CA ASP A 309 -17.64 -22.24 -4.16
C ASP A 309 -18.88 -21.79 -3.40
N SER A 310 -19.49 -20.70 -3.87
CA SER A 310 -20.68 -20.12 -3.24
C SER A 310 -21.58 -19.39 -4.24
N ARG A 311 -22.71 -18.89 -3.76
CA ARG A 311 -23.64 -18.05 -4.51
C ARG A 311 -23.92 -16.74 -3.78
N ALA A 312 -24.01 -15.65 -4.54
CA ALA A 312 -24.52 -14.36 -4.10
C ALA A 312 -25.84 -14.09 -4.83
N HIS A 313 -26.94 -13.99 -4.09
CA HIS A 313 -28.28 -13.88 -4.65
C HIS A 313 -28.83 -12.45 -4.60
N GLY A 314 -29.64 -12.09 -5.59
CA GLY A 314 -30.33 -10.81 -5.67
C GLY A 314 -29.44 -9.65 -6.13
N LEU A 315 -30.05 -8.46 -6.20
CA LEU A 315 -29.40 -7.21 -6.63
C LEU A 315 -28.52 -6.62 -5.52
N GLN A 316 -27.48 -7.36 -5.11
CA GLN A 316 -26.50 -6.88 -4.15
C GLN A 316 -25.46 -6.00 -4.85
N GLN A 317 -25.10 -4.87 -4.20
CA GLN A 317 -24.03 -4.00 -4.69
C GLN A 317 -22.69 -4.44 -4.09
N VAL A 318 -21.71 -4.67 -4.96
CA VAL A 318 -20.32 -4.88 -4.54
C VAL A 318 -19.73 -3.53 -4.14
N LEU A 319 -19.24 -3.46 -2.91
CA LEU A 319 -18.49 -2.32 -2.39
C LEU A 319 -17.17 -2.86 -1.84
N LEU A 320 -16.08 -2.48 -2.49
CA LEU A 320 -14.75 -2.88 -2.06
C LEU A 320 -14.33 -2.13 -0.80
N ASN A 321 -13.57 -2.81 0.06
CA ASN A 321 -12.84 -2.18 1.14
C ASN A 321 -11.56 -1.50 0.60
N ASP A 322 -10.76 -0.95 1.51
CA ASP A 322 -9.51 -0.23 1.20
C ASP A 322 -8.43 -1.12 0.54
N GLU A 323 -8.60 -2.45 0.53
CA GLU A 323 -7.64 -3.40 -0.03
C GLU A 323 -7.92 -3.72 -1.51
N GLY A 324 -9.15 -3.48 -1.96
CA GLY A 324 -9.61 -3.76 -3.32
C GLY A 324 -9.43 -2.56 -4.25
N GLU A 325 -8.83 -2.80 -5.41
CA GLU A 325 -8.62 -1.76 -6.44
C GLU A 325 -9.69 -1.76 -7.51
N ASP A 326 -10.24 -2.93 -7.85
CA ASP A 326 -11.21 -3.13 -8.91
C ASP A 326 -11.97 -4.44 -8.70
N TRP A 327 -13.16 -4.54 -9.28
CA TRP A 327 -13.97 -5.76 -9.24
C TRP A 327 -14.83 -5.88 -10.50
N ASN A 328 -15.14 -7.12 -10.89
CA ASN A 328 -16.13 -7.35 -11.92
C ASN A 328 -16.72 -8.76 -11.84
N TRP A 329 -17.86 -8.94 -12.51
CA TRP A 329 -18.48 -10.23 -12.77
C TRP A 329 -18.05 -10.72 -14.16
N PHE A 330 -17.36 -11.86 -14.20
CA PHE A 330 -16.85 -12.45 -15.43
C PHE A 330 -17.52 -13.78 -15.75
N GLU A 331 -17.67 -14.10 -17.03
CA GLU A 331 -17.95 -15.48 -17.41
C GLU A 331 -16.79 -16.38 -16.96
N PRO A 332 -17.03 -17.58 -16.39
CA PRO A 332 -15.96 -18.42 -15.84
C PRO A 332 -14.84 -18.74 -16.84
N LYS A 333 -15.18 -18.90 -18.12
CA LYS A 333 -14.19 -19.11 -19.19
C LYS A 333 -13.34 -17.87 -19.45
N GLN A 334 -13.94 -16.68 -19.44
CA GLN A 334 -13.23 -15.41 -19.62
C GLN A 334 -12.32 -15.11 -18.43
N ALA A 335 -12.74 -15.49 -17.22
CA ALA A 335 -11.94 -15.32 -16.01
C ALA A 335 -10.56 -15.99 -16.13
N LEU A 336 -10.47 -17.18 -16.76
CA LEU A 336 -9.21 -17.90 -16.96
C LEU A 336 -8.24 -17.19 -17.92
N GLU A 337 -8.72 -16.26 -18.75
CA GLU A 337 -7.90 -15.48 -19.68
C GLU A 337 -7.28 -14.23 -19.01
N LEU A 338 -7.73 -13.87 -17.80
CA LEU A 338 -7.21 -12.73 -17.05
C LEU A 338 -5.84 -13.04 -16.42
N ASP A 339 -5.11 -11.97 -16.04
CA ASP A 339 -3.91 -12.09 -15.20
C ASP A 339 -4.30 -12.41 -13.75
N LEU A 340 -4.65 -13.68 -13.53
CA LEU A 340 -5.02 -14.25 -12.23
C LEU A 340 -3.79 -14.52 -11.37
N ASN A 341 -3.94 -14.35 -10.05
CA ASN A 341 -2.99 -14.93 -9.11
C ASN A 341 -3.02 -16.47 -9.20
N HIS A 342 -1.87 -17.10 -8.96
CA HIS A 342 -1.73 -18.54 -9.12
C HIS A 342 -2.77 -19.37 -8.33
N PRO A 343 -3.07 -19.07 -7.03
CA PRO A 343 -4.05 -19.86 -6.28
C PRO A 343 -5.47 -19.81 -6.86
N SER A 344 -5.90 -18.63 -7.33
CA SER A 344 -7.23 -18.45 -7.93
C SER A 344 -7.33 -19.17 -9.26
N ARG A 345 -6.31 -19.05 -10.13
CA ARG A 345 -6.26 -19.78 -11.41
C ARG A 345 -6.45 -21.28 -11.21
N ARG A 346 -5.69 -21.86 -10.27
CA ARG A 346 -5.78 -23.30 -9.95
C ARG A 346 -7.19 -23.71 -9.48
N LEU A 347 -7.84 -22.89 -8.65
CA LEU A 347 -9.21 -23.18 -8.19
C LEU A 347 -10.20 -23.17 -9.37
N LEU A 348 -10.09 -22.17 -10.25
CA LEU A 348 -11.01 -22.03 -11.38
C LEU A 348 -10.83 -23.13 -12.43
N GLU A 349 -9.59 -23.56 -12.68
CA GLU A 349 -9.30 -24.70 -13.55
C GLU A 349 -9.99 -25.96 -13.00
N LYS A 350 -9.87 -26.22 -11.70
CA LYS A 350 -10.53 -27.35 -11.04
C LYS A 350 -12.05 -27.30 -11.11
N LEU A 351 -12.65 -26.13 -10.89
CA LEU A 351 -14.10 -25.94 -11.00
C LEU A 351 -14.62 -26.08 -12.45
N GLY A 352 -13.76 -25.97 -13.46
CA GLY A 352 -14.11 -26.16 -14.86
C GLY A 352 -14.01 -27.62 -15.34
N GLU A 353 -13.45 -28.52 -14.52
CA GLU A 353 -13.33 -29.96 -14.81
C GLU A 353 -14.53 -30.78 -14.31
N ASP A 354 -15.32 -30.23 -13.37
CA ASP A 354 -16.55 -30.79 -12.80
C ASP A 354 -17.81 -30.31 -13.54
#